data_AF-A0A9D1GM79-F1
#
_entry.id   AF-A0A9D1GM79-F1
#
_cell.length_a   1.000
_cell.length_b   1.000
_cell.length_c   1.000
_cell.angle_alpha   90.00
_cell.angle_beta   90.00
_cell.angle_gamma   90.00
#
_symmetry.space_group_name_H-M   'P 1'
#
loop_
_entity.id
_entity.type
_entity.pdbx_description
1 polymer ?
#
loop_
_entity_poly.entity_id
_entity_poly.type
_entity_poly.pdbx_seq_one_letter_code
_entity_poly.pdbx_strand_id
1 'polypeptide(L)'
;MTDAGNSRELVLDILMEILEKGGPSHVVLRQALGKYQFLSKQDRAFITRVTEGTLEYLIQIDYILNSCSKTPVSKMKPVIRNILRMSVYQILYMDRIPDSAACNEAVKLAGKRHFQGLKGFVNGILRRISREKEGITESLPDLSVRLSVPKWLTAMWRDELGEERTETVLKAFLRERPVMVRCNESLAERETILASLE
;
A
#
# COMPACT_ATOMS: atom_id res chain seq x y z
N MET A 1 10.33 22.08 -6.93
CA MET A 1 10.66 20.66 -6.65
C MET A 1 10.32 20.39 -5.19
N THR A 2 9.16 19.81 -4.93
CA THR A 2 8.85 19.24 -3.61
C THR A 2 9.79 18.07 -3.38
N ASP A 3 10.59 18.14 -2.32
CA ASP A 3 11.55 17.10 -1.95
C ASP A 3 10.80 15.76 -1.76
N ALA A 4 11.27 14.68 -2.38
CA ALA A 4 10.62 13.36 -2.33
C ALA A 4 10.47 12.82 -0.89
N GLY A 5 11.22 13.38 0.06
CA GLY A 5 11.03 13.15 1.49
C GLY A 5 9.68 13.61 2.03
N ASN A 6 9.12 14.70 1.51
CA ASN A 6 7.83 15.25 1.95
C ASN A 6 6.66 14.30 1.60
N SER A 7 6.69 13.71 0.41
CA SER A 7 5.64 12.78 -0.04
C SER A 7 5.56 11.52 0.84
N ARG A 8 6.70 10.96 1.28
CA ARG A 8 6.72 9.80 2.20
C ARG A 8 6.34 10.15 3.62
N GLU A 9 6.70 11.34 4.09
CA GLU A 9 6.24 11.85 5.39
C GLU A 9 4.72 11.96 5.42
N LEU A 10 4.12 12.50 4.35
CA LEU A 10 2.68 12.61 4.24
C LEU A 10 1.98 11.25 4.17
N VAL A 11 2.52 10.29 3.42
CA VAL A 11 2.01 8.91 3.41
C VAL A 11 2.02 8.30 4.81
N LEU A 12 3.12 8.48 5.56
CA LEU A 12 3.20 8.00 6.93
C LEU A 12 2.12 8.62 7.82
N ASP A 13 1.90 9.93 7.73
CA ASP A 13 0.84 10.61 8.51
C ASP A 13 -0.56 10.09 8.16
N ILE A 14 -0.83 9.87 6.87
CA ILE A 14 -2.10 9.30 6.39
C ILE A 14 -2.28 7.88 6.95
N LEU A 15 -1.26 7.02 6.86
CA LEU A 15 -1.33 5.66 7.37
C LEU A 15 -1.51 5.61 8.89
N MET A 16 -0.87 6.53 9.63
CA MET A 16 -1.06 6.66 11.07
C MET A 16 -2.51 7.02 11.42
N GLU A 17 -3.11 7.96 10.69
CA GLU A 17 -4.51 8.35 10.90
C GLU A 17 -5.48 7.19 10.61
N ILE A 18 -5.24 6.43 9.53
CA ILE A 18 -6.09 5.32 9.13
C ILE A 18 -5.93 4.13 10.08
N LEU A 19 -4.70 3.65 10.27
CA LEU A 19 -4.44 2.37 10.92
C LEU A 19 -4.39 2.46 12.44
N GLU A 20 -4.05 3.62 13.00
CA GLU A 20 -3.90 3.80 14.45
C GLU A 20 -5.05 4.59 15.07
N LYS A 21 -5.71 5.48 14.30
CA LYS A 21 -6.85 6.28 14.79
C LYS A 21 -8.20 5.87 14.19
N GLY A 22 -8.22 4.93 13.23
CA GLY A 22 -9.46 4.40 12.65
C GLY A 22 -10.15 5.33 11.64
N GLY A 23 -9.43 6.30 11.08
CA GLY A 23 -9.97 7.20 10.06
C GLY A 23 -10.32 6.45 8.76
N PRO A 24 -11.47 6.75 8.10
CA PRO A 24 -11.81 6.14 6.81
C PRO A 24 -10.79 6.53 5.73
N SER A 25 -10.23 5.53 5.03
CA SER A 25 -9.12 5.73 4.09
C SER A 25 -9.39 6.80 3.03
N HIS A 26 -10.53 6.71 2.36
CA HIS A 26 -10.95 7.65 1.31
C HIS A 26 -11.14 9.08 1.84
N VAL A 27 -11.59 9.25 3.09
CA VAL A 27 -11.77 10.57 3.72
C VAL A 27 -10.41 11.18 4.07
N VAL A 28 -9.57 10.42 4.78
CA VAL A 28 -8.25 10.88 5.22
C VAL A 28 -7.38 11.24 4.01
N LEU A 29 -7.33 10.38 3.00
CA LEU A 29 -6.54 10.61 1.80
C LEU A 29 -7.04 11.85 1.04
N ARG A 30 -8.35 12.01 0.85
CA ARG A 30 -8.93 13.20 0.21
C ARG A 30 -8.62 14.48 0.98
N GLN A 31 -8.74 14.47 2.31
CA GLN A 31 -8.43 15.62 3.16
C GLN A 31 -6.95 16.00 3.07
N ALA A 32 -6.05 15.02 3.16
CA ALA A 32 -4.61 15.25 3.01
C ALA A 32 -4.29 15.85 1.63
N LEU A 33 -4.74 15.22 0.55
CA LEU A 33 -4.50 15.70 -0.81
C LEU A 33 -5.19 17.04 -1.13
N GLY A 34 -6.25 17.38 -0.41
CA GLY A 34 -6.95 18.67 -0.50
C GLY A 34 -6.26 19.79 0.27
N LYS A 35 -5.57 19.47 1.37
CA LYS A 35 -4.77 20.42 2.16
C LYS A 35 -3.47 20.80 1.46
N TYR A 36 -2.86 19.86 0.76
CA TYR A 36 -1.58 20.06 0.07
C TYR A 36 -1.78 20.26 -1.45
N GLN A 37 -2.53 21.30 -1.83
CA GLN A 37 -2.87 21.56 -3.24
C GLN A 37 -1.67 21.90 -4.12
N PHE A 38 -0.55 22.34 -3.53
CA PHE A 38 0.70 22.64 -4.23
C PHE A 38 1.51 21.41 -4.64
N LEU A 39 1.06 20.19 -4.28
CA LEU A 39 1.73 18.96 -4.70
C LEU A 39 1.61 18.77 -6.20
N SER A 40 2.72 18.34 -6.81
CA SER A 40 2.73 17.97 -8.23
C SER A 40 1.79 16.79 -8.49
N LYS A 41 1.31 16.64 -9.74
CA LYS A 41 0.51 15.47 -10.15
C LYS A 41 1.22 14.15 -9.83
N GLN A 42 2.55 14.12 -10.01
CA GLN A 42 3.38 12.96 -9.71
C GLN A 42 3.42 12.65 -8.21
N ASP A 43 3.58 13.66 -7.36
CA ASP A 43 3.56 13.47 -5.91
C ASP A 43 2.21 12.96 -5.42
N ARG A 44 1.11 13.54 -5.93
CA ARG A 44 -0.25 13.09 -5.58
C ARG A 44 -0.49 11.64 -5.99
N ALA A 45 -0.04 11.25 -7.18
CA ALA A 45 -0.12 9.86 -7.64
C ALA A 45 0.71 8.93 -6.77
N PHE A 46 1.94 9.33 -6.41
CA PHE A 46 2.79 8.56 -5.50
C PHE A 46 2.15 8.37 -4.13
N ILE A 47 1.66 9.45 -3.50
CA ILE A 47 1.04 9.41 -2.17
C ILE A 47 -0.17 8.48 -2.18
N THR A 48 -1.03 8.64 -3.17
CA THR A 48 -2.23 7.81 -3.37
C THR A 48 -1.83 6.34 -3.50
N ARG A 49 -0.93 6.02 -4.45
CA ARG A 49 -0.56 4.63 -4.73
C ARG A 49 0.13 3.95 -3.56
N VAL A 50 1.05 4.62 -2.87
CA VAL A 50 1.73 4.03 -1.71
C VAL A 50 0.75 3.83 -0.56
N THR A 51 -0.13 4.80 -0.30
CA THR A 51 -1.12 4.68 0.77
C THR A 51 -2.08 3.52 0.51
N GLU A 52 -2.77 3.56 -0.64
CA GLU A 52 -3.77 2.54 -0.99
C GLU A 52 -3.14 1.17 -1.12
N GLY A 53 -2.00 1.06 -1.81
CA GLY A 53 -1.29 -0.20 -1.95
C GLY A 53 -0.80 -0.78 -0.62
N THR A 54 -0.34 0.06 0.32
CA THR A 54 0.02 -0.42 1.66
C THR A 54 -1.19 -0.97 2.42
N LEU A 55 -2.37 -0.37 2.25
CA LEU A 55 -3.62 -0.84 2.86
C LEU A 55 -4.14 -2.13 2.18
N GLU A 56 -4.10 -2.18 0.85
CA GLU A 56 -4.49 -3.34 0.04
C GLU A 56 -3.67 -4.58 0.43
N TYR A 57 -2.35 -4.42 0.58
CA TYR A 57 -1.42 -5.52 0.87
C TYR A 57 -1.09 -5.69 2.36
N LEU A 58 -1.83 -5.05 3.28
CA LEU A 58 -1.47 -4.97 4.69
C LEU A 58 -1.24 -6.33 5.36
N ILE A 59 -2.11 -7.31 5.09
CA ILE A 59 -2.02 -8.66 5.68
C ILE A 59 -0.76 -9.37 5.18
N GLN A 60 -0.51 -9.27 3.88
CA GLN A 60 0.65 -9.88 3.26
C GLN A 60 1.95 -9.24 3.76
N ILE A 61 2.00 -7.90 3.79
CA ILE A 61 3.14 -7.13 4.27
C ILE A 61 3.44 -7.46 5.74
N ASP A 62 2.42 -7.54 6.59
CA ASP A 62 2.61 -7.90 8.00
C ASP A 62 3.12 -9.32 8.16
N TYR A 63 2.66 -10.26 7.34
CA TYR A 63 3.19 -11.63 7.32
C TYR A 63 4.68 -11.63 6.95
N ILE A 64 5.04 -10.92 5.87
CA ILE A 64 6.43 -10.80 5.42
C ILE A 64 7.31 -10.18 6.51
N LEU A 65 6.88 -9.07 7.12
CA LEU A 65 7.62 -8.43 8.20
C LEU A 65 7.82 -9.36 9.41
N ASN A 66 6.82 -10.16 9.77
CA ASN A 66 6.94 -11.15 10.84
C ASN A 66 7.92 -12.29 10.51
N SER A 67 8.06 -12.66 9.23
CA SER A 67 9.07 -13.65 8.80
C SER A 67 10.51 -13.09 8.83
N CYS A 68 10.67 -11.77 8.68
CA CYS A 68 11.97 -11.12 8.61
C CYS A 68 12.45 -10.53 9.95
N SER A 69 11.55 -10.33 10.92
CA SER A 69 11.81 -9.67 12.20
C SER A 69 11.63 -10.60 13.39
N LYS A 70 12.55 -10.52 14.37
CA LYS A 70 12.36 -11.18 15.68
C LYS A 70 11.30 -10.50 16.53
N THR A 71 11.09 -9.19 16.33
CA THR A 71 10.03 -8.43 17.00
C THR A 71 8.76 -8.55 16.20
N PRO A 72 7.66 -9.10 16.75
CA PRO A 72 6.38 -9.18 16.05
C PRO A 72 5.89 -7.79 15.64
N VAL A 73 5.28 -7.69 14.45
CA VAL A 73 4.77 -6.42 13.89
C VAL A 73 3.80 -5.74 14.85
N SER A 74 2.93 -6.50 15.51
CA SER A 74 1.98 -5.96 16.50
C SER A 74 2.64 -5.28 17.70
N LYS A 75 3.88 -5.66 18.03
CA LYS A 75 4.67 -5.09 19.14
C LYS A 75 5.61 -3.96 18.72
N MET A 76 5.75 -3.70 17.42
CA MET A 76 6.55 -2.58 16.93
C MET A 76 5.84 -1.26 17.25
N LYS A 77 6.63 -0.20 17.48
CA LYS A 77 6.06 1.15 17.65
C LYS A 77 5.29 1.53 16.37
N PRO A 78 4.07 2.10 16.47
CA PRO A 78 3.21 2.40 15.33
C PRO A 78 3.91 3.11 14.17
N VAL A 79 4.71 4.13 14.47
CA VAL A 79 5.47 4.88 13.47
C VAL A 79 6.45 3.97 12.71
N ILE A 80 7.22 3.14 13.41
CA ILE A 80 8.19 2.23 12.78
C ILE A 80 7.48 1.15 11.97
N ARG A 81 6.39 0.61 12.51
CA ARG A 81 5.55 -0.37 11.81
C ARG A 81 5.05 0.19 10.49
N ASN A 82 4.50 1.40 10.48
CA ASN A 82 3.94 2.00 9.26
C ASN A 82 5.03 2.45 8.27
N ILE A 83 6.20 2.89 8.75
CA ILE A 83 7.40 3.09 7.90
C ILE A 83 7.79 1.78 7.21
N LEU A 84 7.91 0.69 7.96
CA LEU A 84 8.25 -0.61 7.41
C LEU A 84 7.20 -1.07 6.38
N ARG A 85 5.91 -0.97 6.72
CA ARG A 85 4.81 -1.37 5.83
C ARG A 85 4.85 -0.64 4.48
N MET A 86 4.90 0.69 4.50
CA MET A 86 4.93 1.48 3.27
C MET A 86 6.21 1.26 2.45
N SER A 87 7.33 0.95 3.11
CA SER A 87 8.60 0.67 2.44
C SER A 87 8.63 -0.71 1.82
N VAL A 88 8.07 -1.73 2.48
CA VAL A 88 7.91 -3.07 1.90
C VAL A 88 7.01 -3.01 0.68
N TYR A 89 5.90 -2.26 0.75
CA TYR A 89 5.04 -2.06 -0.41
C TYR A 89 5.82 -1.45 -1.61
N GLN A 90 6.62 -0.41 -1.38
CA GLN A 90 7.46 0.18 -2.43
C GLN A 90 8.46 -0.82 -3.01
N ILE A 91 9.11 -1.64 -2.18
CA ILE A 91 10.12 -2.63 -2.62
C ILE A 91 9.49 -3.75 -3.47
N LEU A 92 8.29 -4.19 -3.12
CA LEU A 92 7.66 -5.34 -3.77
C LEU A 92 6.83 -4.97 -5.01
N TYR A 93 6.25 -3.77 -5.04
CA TYR A 93 5.18 -3.45 -6.00
C TYR A 93 5.41 -2.16 -6.79
N MET A 94 6.53 -1.46 -6.59
CA MET A 94 6.82 -0.20 -7.29
C MET A 94 8.15 -0.28 -8.03
N ASP A 95 8.17 -0.95 -9.18
CA ASP A 95 9.37 -1.20 -10.01
C ASP A 95 10.16 0.06 -10.37
N ARG A 96 9.48 1.22 -10.46
CA ARG A 96 10.11 2.52 -10.76
C ARG A 96 10.90 3.10 -9.58
N ILE A 97 10.76 2.54 -8.37
CA ILE A 97 11.46 2.99 -7.18
C ILE A 97 12.59 1.99 -6.88
N PRO A 98 13.87 2.40 -6.98
CA PRO A 98 14.96 1.53 -6.60
C PRO A 98 14.83 1.08 -5.13
N ASP A 99 15.00 -0.21 -4.85
CA ASP A 99 14.91 -0.76 -3.49
C ASP A 99 15.82 -0.01 -2.50
N SER A 100 17.02 0.39 -2.95
CA SER A 100 17.98 1.16 -2.17
C SER A 100 17.44 2.54 -1.77
N ALA A 101 16.68 3.19 -2.64
CA ALA A 101 16.03 4.46 -2.35
C ALA A 101 14.90 4.27 -1.33
N ALA A 102 14.07 3.22 -1.48
CA ALA A 102 13.04 2.89 -0.50
C ALA A 102 13.62 2.61 0.89
N CYS A 103 14.73 1.87 0.98
CA CYS A 103 15.46 1.62 2.22
C CYS A 103 16.02 2.91 2.83
N ASN A 104 16.75 3.70 2.05
CA ASN A 104 17.42 4.90 2.53
C ASN A 104 16.41 5.96 3.03
N GLU A 105 15.31 6.16 2.31
CA GLU A 105 14.26 7.09 2.73
C GLU A 105 13.53 6.62 3.99
N ALA A 106 13.31 5.31 4.16
CA ALA A 106 12.75 4.77 5.40
C ALA A 106 13.63 5.07 6.62
N VAL A 107 14.94 4.92 6.47
CA VAL A 107 15.93 5.19 7.53
C VAL A 107 15.97 6.68 7.88
N LYS A 108 15.94 7.56 6.87
CA LYS A 108 15.85 9.01 7.07
C LYS A 108 14.55 9.36 7.80
N LEU A 109 13.43 8.80 7.36
CA LEU A 109 12.10 9.05 7.93
C LEU A 109 12.01 8.62 9.39
N ALA A 110 12.55 7.44 9.74
CA ALA A 110 12.63 7.00 11.14
C ALA A 110 13.45 8.00 12.00
N GLY A 111 14.55 8.53 11.46
CA GLY A 111 15.32 9.58 12.12
C GLY A 111 14.53 10.87 12.32
N LYS A 112 13.88 11.36 11.27
CA LYS A 112 13.04 12.57 11.32
C LYS A 112 11.90 12.45 12.34
N ARG A 113 11.35 11.25 12.52
CA ARG A 113 10.31 10.94 13.52
C ARG A 113 10.86 10.62 14.91
N HIS A 114 12.09 11.07 15.22
CA HIS A 114 12.75 10.91 16.52
C HIS A 114 13.05 9.45 16.94
N PHE A 115 13.14 8.52 15.99
CA PHE A 115 13.52 7.11 16.23
C PHE A 115 14.95 6.80 15.78
N GLN A 116 15.92 7.64 16.16
CA GLN A 116 17.32 7.52 15.76
C GLN A 116 17.91 6.13 16.09
N GLY A 117 17.62 5.59 17.27
CA GLY A 117 18.11 4.27 17.70
C GLY A 117 17.51 3.09 16.93
N LEU A 118 16.45 3.28 16.14
CA LEU A 118 15.80 2.22 15.36
C LEU A 118 16.14 2.29 13.87
N LYS A 119 17.00 3.22 13.45
CA LYS A 119 17.49 3.31 12.05
C LYS A 119 18.13 2.01 11.56
N GLY A 120 18.99 1.41 12.38
CA GLY A 120 19.65 0.14 12.06
C GLY A 120 18.66 -1.02 11.94
N PHE A 121 17.66 -1.06 12.81
CA PHE A 121 16.57 -2.05 12.77
C PHE A 121 15.75 -1.93 11.47
N VAL A 122 15.31 -0.71 11.12
CA VAL A 122 14.55 -0.44 9.88
C VAL A 122 15.37 -0.85 8.66
N ASN A 123 16.64 -0.41 8.58
CA ASN A 123 17.51 -0.74 7.46
C ASN A 123 17.75 -2.25 7.34
N GLY A 124 18.01 -2.92 8.46
CA GLY A 124 18.28 -4.37 8.48
C GLY A 124 17.13 -5.19 7.94
N ILE A 125 15.89 -4.88 8.35
CA ILE A 125 14.69 -5.56 7.84
C ILE A 125 14.49 -5.30 6.34
N LEU A 126 14.50 -4.04 5.92
CA LEU A 126 14.22 -3.69 4.53
C LEU A 126 15.29 -4.21 3.56
N ARG A 127 16.56 -4.21 3.97
CA ARG A 127 17.66 -4.78 3.18
C ARG A 127 17.54 -6.29 3.02
N ARG A 128 17.10 -6.99 4.08
CA ARG A 128 16.82 -8.43 4.00
C ARG A 128 15.69 -8.69 3.00
N ILE A 129 14.57 -7.98 3.14
CA ILE A 129 13.40 -8.13 2.27
C ILE A 129 13.77 -7.83 0.81
N SER A 130 14.48 -6.74 0.53
CA SER A 130 14.91 -6.40 -0.84
C SER A 130 15.76 -7.50 -1.49
N ARG A 131 16.65 -8.15 -0.72
CA ARG A 131 17.49 -9.25 -1.24
C ARG A 131 16.71 -10.55 -1.44
N GLU A 132 15.73 -10.82 -0.58
CA GLU A 132 14.99 -12.09 -0.53
C GLU A 132 13.59 -11.99 -1.19
N LYS A 133 13.29 -10.88 -1.90
CA LYS A 133 11.92 -10.54 -2.32
C LYS A 133 11.23 -11.61 -3.15
N GLU A 134 11.93 -12.22 -4.11
CA GLU A 134 11.38 -13.27 -4.98
C GLU A 134 11.03 -14.53 -4.17
N GLY A 135 11.96 -15.02 -3.34
CA GLY A 135 11.72 -16.20 -2.52
C GLY A 135 10.65 -15.98 -1.44
N ILE A 136 10.55 -14.77 -0.88
CA ILE A 136 9.54 -14.43 0.12
C ILE A 136 8.13 -14.41 -0.50
N THR A 137 7.97 -13.85 -1.70
CA THR A 137 6.65 -13.78 -2.35
C THR A 137 6.16 -15.14 -2.85
N GLU A 138 7.06 -16.01 -3.28
CA GLU A 138 6.74 -17.39 -3.66
C GLU A 138 6.38 -18.29 -2.48
N SER A 139 6.98 -18.06 -1.31
CA SER A 139 6.77 -18.88 -0.10
C SER A 139 5.59 -18.43 0.79
N LEU A 140 4.76 -17.51 0.30
CA LEU A 140 3.56 -17.09 1.01
C LEU A 140 2.56 -18.26 1.14
N PRO A 141 1.99 -18.49 2.34
CA PRO A 141 1.38 -19.77 2.68
C PRO A 141 0.04 -19.98 1.99
N ASP A 142 -0.99 -19.27 2.44
CA ASP A 142 -2.37 -19.46 2.04
C ASP A 142 -2.90 -18.29 1.19
N LEU A 143 -4.08 -18.49 0.59
CA LEU A 143 -4.73 -17.51 -0.27
C LEU A 143 -5.03 -16.18 0.46
N SER A 144 -5.31 -16.25 1.76
CA SER A 144 -5.58 -15.10 2.62
C SER A 144 -4.35 -14.20 2.71
N VAL A 145 -3.17 -14.76 2.97
CA VAL A 145 -1.93 -14.00 3.00
C VAL A 145 -1.53 -13.56 1.59
N ARG A 146 -1.55 -14.46 0.60
CA ARG A 146 -1.11 -14.17 -0.77
C ARG A 146 -1.88 -13.03 -1.41
N LEU A 147 -3.19 -13.00 -1.23
CA LEU A 147 -4.07 -11.98 -1.82
C LEU A 147 -4.48 -10.88 -0.84
N SER A 148 -3.88 -10.87 0.35
CA SER A 148 -4.13 -9.89 1.41
C SER A 148 -5.61 -9.72 1.77
N VAL A 149 -6.31 -10.84 1.96
CA VAL A 149 -7.73 -10.89 2.33
C VAL A 149 -7.89 -11.63 3.66
N PRO A 150 -8.74 -11.17 4.60
CA PRO A 150 -8.92 -11.84 5.89
C PRO A 150 -9.33 -13.31 5.76
N LYS A 151 -8.79 -14.16 6.65
CA LYS A 151 -9.07 -15.61 6.66
C LYS A 151 -10.56 -15.94 6.66
N TRP A 152 -11.34 -15.22 7.48
CA TRP A 152 -12.80 -15.43 7.56
C TRP A 152 -13.49 -15.20 6.21
N LEU A 153 -13.08 -14.19 5.44
CA LEU A 153 -13.70 -13.87 4.15
C LEU A 153 -13.29 -14.90 3.10
N THR A 154 -12.03 -15.31 3.11
CA THR A 154 -11.56 -16.37 2.22
C THR A 154 -12.26 -17.71 2.50
N ALA A 155 -12.49 -18.06 3.77
CA ALA A 155 -13.21 -19.28 4.15
C ALA A 155 -14.68 -19.21 3.70
N MET A 156 -15.36 -18.11 4.02
CA MET A 156 -16.77 -17.89 3.64
C MET A 156 -16.99 -18.02 2.13
N TRP A 157 -16.14 -17.40 1.31
CA TRP A 157 -16.28 -17.51 -0.15
C TRP A 157 -15.89 -18.88 -0.69
N ARG A 158 -14.93 -19.57 -0.07
CA ARG A 158 -14.62 -20.96 -0.46
C ARG A 158 -15.83 -21.87 -0.26
N ASP A 159 -16.56 -21.67 0.84
CA ASP A 159 -17.76 -22.44 1.15
C ASP A 159 -18.91 -22.11 0.18
N GLU A 160 -19.06 -20.85 -0.23
CA GLU A 160 -20.16 -20.40 -1.11
C GLU A 160 -19.89 -20.55 -2.62
N LEU A 161 -18.68 -20.28 -3.07
CA LEU A 161 -18.30 -20.16 -4.48
C LEU A 161 -17.40 -21.31 -4.96
N GLY A 162 -16.83 -22.09 -4.04
CA GLY A 162 -15.78 -23.07 -4.32
C GLY A 162 -14.39 -22.45 -4.46
N GLU A 163 -13.36 -23.31 -4.48
CA GLU A 163 -11.94 -22.91 -4.47
C GLU A 163 -11.56 -22.02 -5.65
N GLU A 164 -11.75 -22.51 -6.87
CA GLU A 164 -11.27 -21.89 -8.11
C GLU A 164 -11.91 -20.52 -8.35
N ARG A 165 -13.21 -20.42 -8.09
CA ARG A 165 -13.95 -19.17 -8.25
C ARG A 165 -13.56 -18.15 -7.17
N THR A 166 -13.33 -18.60 -5.95
CA THR A 166 -12.85 -17.73 -4.86
C THR A 166 -11.49 -17.14 -5.19
N GLU A 167 -10.53 -17.97 -5.63
CA GLU A 167 -9.22 -17.48 -6.05
C GLU A 167 -9.32 -16.48 -7.21
N THR A 168 -10.18 -16.75 -8.20
CA THR A 168 -10.40 -15.84 -9.33
C THR A 168 -10.95 -14.49 -8.89
N VAL A 169 -11.96 -14.48 -8.02
CA VAL A 169 -12.57 -13.27 -7.47
C VAL A 169 -11.56 -12.49 -6.64
N LEU A 170 -10.82 -13.15 -5.74
CA LEU A 170 -9.82 -12.52 -4.89
C LEU A 170 -8.68 -11.89 -5.73
N LYS A 171 -8.21 -12.58 -6.77
CA LYS A 171 -7.23 -12.02 -7.70
C LYS A 171 -7.74 -10.77 -8.42
N ALA A 172 -9.04 -10.69 -8.70
CA ALA A 172 -9.63 -9.52 -9.33
C ALA A 172 -9.64 -8.27 -8.44
N PHE A 173 -9.61 -8.42 -7.10
CA PHE A 173 -9.49 -7.27 -6.18
C PHE A 173 -8.14 -6.56 -6.25
N LEU A 174 -7.06 -7.29 -6.61
CA LEU A 174 -5.71 -6.73 -6.71
C LEU A 174 -5.36 -6.20 -8.11
N ARG A 175 -6.24 -6.40 -9.09
CA ARG A 175 -6.04 -5.87 -10.44
C ARG A 175 -6.48 -4.41 -10.51
N GLU A 176 -5.75 -3.62 -11.28
CA GLU A 176 -6.14 -2.26 -11.60
C GLU A 176 -7.50 -2.26 -12.31
N ARG A 177 -8.44 -1.46 -11.79
CA ARG A 177 -9.80 -1.38 -12.33
C ARG A 177 -9.86 -0.29 -13.39
N PRO A 178 -10.39 -0.57 -14.58
CA PRO A 178 -10.61 0.48 -15.57
C PRO A 178 -11.62 1.49 -15.03
N VAL A 179 -11.46 2.75 -15.43
CA VAL A 179 -12.46 3.78 -15.15
C VAL A 179 -13.71 3.44 -15.95
N MET A 180 -14.81 3.19 -15.24
CA MET A 180 -16.10 2.90 -15.85
C MET A 180 -16.99 4.14 -15.74
N VAL A 181 -17.56 4.57 -16.87
CA VAL A 181 -18.50 5.68 -16.94
C VAL A 181 -19.87 5.18 -17.40
N ARG A 182 -20.94 5.76 -16.86
CA ARG A 182 -22.31 5.50 -17.32
C ARG A 182 -22.79 6.70 -18.13
N CYS A 183 -23.06 6.48 -19.42
CA CYS A 183 -23.58 7.52 -20.30
C CYS A 183 -25.04 7.84 -19.95
N ASN A 184 -25.40 9.12 -19.87
CA ASN A 184 -26.78 9.54 -19.73
C ASN A 184 -27.36 9.88 -21.11
N GLU A 185 -27.91 8.86 -21.77
CA GLU A 185 -28.40 8.95 -23.15
C GLU A 185 -29.61 9.88 -23.33
N SER A 186 -30.27 10.28 -22.23
CA SER A 186 -31.34 11.28 -22.30
C SER A 186 -30.83 12.71 -22.56
N LEU A 187 -29.54 12.97 -22.34
CA LEU A 187 -28.93 14.31 -22.51
C LEU A 187 -28.07 14.41 -23.77
N ALA A 188 -27.41 13.32 -24.16
CA ALA A 188 -26.59 13.23 -25.36
C ALA A 188 -26.40 11.77 -25.77
N GLU A 189 -26.27 11.53 -27.08
CA GLU A 189 -25.96 10.20 -27.61
C GLU A 189 -24.60 9.71 -27.11
N ARG A 190 -24.45 8.39 -26.98
CA ARG A 190 -23.24 7.75 -26.45
C ARG A 190 -21.98 8.16 -27.22
N GLU A 191 -22.08 8.23 -28.54
CA GLU A 191 -21.00 8.61 -29.45
C GLU A 191 -20.53 10.05 -29.19
N THR A 192 -21.48 10.96 -28.94
CA THR A 192 -21.18 12.36 -28.60
C THR A 192 -20.49 12.46 -27.24
N ILE A 193 -20.95 11.68 -26.26
CA ILE A 193 -20.31 11.62 -24.94
C ILE A 193 -18.89 11.07 -25.06
N LEU A 194 -18.68 9.99 -25.82
CA LEU A 194 -17.35 9.40 -26.03
C LEU A 194 -16.39 10.39 -26.70
N ALA A 195 -16.83 11.10 -27.74
CA ALA A 195 -16.01 12.12 -28.41
C ALA A 195 -15.62 13.29 -27.50
N SER A 196 -16.39 13.57 -26.44
CA SER A 196 -16.07 14.62 -25.46
C SER A 196 -15.02 14.21 -24.41
N LEU A 197 -14.71 12.92 -24.32
CA LEU A 197 -13.76 12.36 -23.34
C LEU A 197 -12.35 12.15 -23.92
N GLU A 198 -12.17 12.32 -25.24
CA GLU A 198 -10.88 12.35 -25.93
C GLU A 198 -10.18 13.70 -25.75
#